data_AF-A0A1Y1VFA7-F1
#
_entry.id   AF-A0A1Y1VFA7-F1
#
_cell.length_a   1.000
_cell.length_b   1.000
_cell.length_c   1.000
_cell.angle_alpha   90.00
_cell.angle_beta   90.00
_cell.angle_gamma   90.00
#
_symmetry.space_group_name_H-M   'P 1'
#
loop_
_entity.id
_entity.type
_entity.pdbx_description
1 polymer ?
#
loop_
_entity_poly.entity_id
_entity_poly.type
_entity_poly.pdbx_seq_one_letter_code
_entity_poly.pdbx_strand_id
1 'polypeptide(L)'
;EIDREQFIETLKLEIEKYERNNTKNLFLQNKLYELFRKKRPDEHRDGDKSMNDQEQRYLSSMYEYKELKNEYDDINNKKQEIANSYKEKLQEKKQESDKLYQDFYKQKQHVTQNAKSSRAGSEFSLKIFEQLEGLEKKKDEIVTAARLENIRLQNKLRRQESLLRQKEELADGLHLIDFEQLKIENQTYNEKIEERNEELLKLRKKINNIVQVLTHVKEKLQFVQAE
;
A
#
# COMPACT_ATOMS: atom_id res chain seq x y z
N GLU A 1 37.38 26.21 -38.32
CA GLU A 1 38.41 25.40 -37.62
C GLU A 1 37.86 25.05 -36.26
N ILE A 2 37.94 23.79 -35.84
CA ILE A 2 37.56 23.40 -34.48
C ILE A 2 38.65 23.96 -33.57
N ASP A 3 38.26 24.79 -32.60
CA ASP A 3 39.18 25.32 -31.60
C ASP A 3 39.76 24.15 -30.79
N ARG A 4 41.03 23.86 -31.07
CA ARG A 4 41.75 22.71 -30.52
C ARG A 4 41.85 22.80 -28.99
N GLU A 5 41.91 24.01 -28.43
CA GLU A 5 42.00 24.21 -26.99
C GLU A 5 40.67 23.87 -26.31
N GLN A 6 39.55 24.36 -26.85
CA GLN A 6 38.22 24.02 -26.34
C GLN A 6 37.91 22.52 -26.44
N PHE A 7 38.35 21.86 -27.52
CA PHE A 7 38.18 20.42 -27.66
C PHE A 7 38.99 19.63 -26.61
N ILE A 8 40.24 20.03 -26.36
CA ILE A 8 41.09 19.41 -25.33
C ILE A 8 40.50 19.62 -23.93
N GLU A 9 39.97 20.81 -23.64
CA GLU A 9 39.33 21.10 -22.36
C GLU A 9 38.07 20.26 -22.13
N THR A 10 37.24 20.12 -23.16
CA THR A 10 36.03 19.27 -23.11
C THR A 10 36.40 17.80 -22.88
N LEU A 11 37.45 17.31 -23.54
CA LEU A 11 37.97 15.95 -23.33
C LEU A 11 38.44 15.72 -21.90
N LYS A 12 39.16 16.67 -21.30
CA LYS A 12 39.61 16.59 -19.90
C LYS A 12 38.43 16.50 -18.94
N LEU A 13 37.40 17.32 -19.14
CA LEU A 13 36.20 17.30 -18.31
C LEU A 13 35.45 15.97 -18.40
N GLU A 14 35.34 15.39 -19.61
CA GLU A 14 34.65 14.12 -19.79
C GLU A 14 35.46 12.94 -19.20
N ILE A 15 36.80 13.01 -19.25
CA ILE A 15 37.69 12.04 -18.57
C ILE A 15 37.51 12.12 -17.05
N GLU A 16 37.55 13.32 -16.46
CA GLU A 16 37.31 13.48 -15.01
C GLU A 16 35.94 12.94 -14.60
N LYS A 17 34.91 13.18 -15.41
CA LYS A 17 33.55 12.68 -15.17
C LYS A 17 33.50 11.16 -15.29
N TYR A 18 34.18 10.57 -16.26
CA TYR A 18 34.34 9.12 -16.40
C TYR A 18 35.02 8.52 -15.16
N GLU A 19 36.14 9.11 -14.71
CA GLU A 19 36.86 8.67 -13.51
C GLU A 19 35.97 8.74 -12.27
N ARG A 20 35.30 9.88 -12.02
CA ARG A 20 34.36 10.03 -10.89
C ARG A 20 33.25 8.98 -10.92
N ASN A 21 32.68 8.73 -12.10
CA ASN A 21 31.65 7.71 -12.27
C ASN A 21 32.19 6.30 -12.02
N ASN A 22 33.41 6.01 -12.47
CA ASN A 22 34.05 4.72 -12.26
C ASN A 22 34.32 4.48 -10.77
N THR A 23 34.86 5.46 -10.05
CA THR A 23 35.09 5.39 -8.60
C THR A 23 33.79 5.18 -7.84
N LYS A 24 32.73 5.89 -8.24
CA LYS A 24 31.39 5.73 -7.65
C LYS A 24 30.79 4.36 -7.96
N ASN A 25 30.96 3.85 -9.18
CA ASN A 25 30.51 2.52 -9.58
C ASN A 25 31.21 1.44 -8.74
N LEU A 26 32.54 1.51 -8.62
CA LEU A 26 33.32 0.59 -7.78
C LEU A 26 32.86 0.62 -6.31
N PHE A 27 32.63 1.82 -5.76
CA PHE A 27 32.10 1.96 -4.41
C PHE A 27 30.72 1.32 -4.24
N LEU A 28 29.81 1.52 -5.21
CA LEU A 28 28.48 0.92 -5.17
C LEU A 28 28.53 -0.60 -5.35
N GLN A 29 29.40 -1.12 -6.21
CA GLN A 29 29.63 -2.56 -6.37
C GLN A 29 30.13 -3.19 -5.06
N ASN A 30 31.10 -2.55 -4.39
CA ASN A 30 31.57 -3.00 -3.07
C ASN A 30 30.45 -2.99 -2.02
N LYS A 31 29.63 -1.93 -2.00
CA LYS A 31 28.49 -1.83 -1.08
C LYS A 31 27.44 -2.91 -1.36
N LEU A 32 27.16 -3.19 -2.64
CA LEU A 32 26.27 -4.29 -3.05
C LEU A 32 26.82 -5.64 -2.63
N TYR A 33 28.13 -5.88 -2.83
CA TYR A 33 28.79 -7.10 -2.37
C TYR A 33 28.65 -7.31 -0.85
N GLU A 34 28.87 -6.28 -0.03
CA GLU A 34 28.68 -6.38 1.41
C GLU A 34 27.22 -6.68 1.80
N LEU A 35 26.26 -6.04 1.13
CA LEU A 35 24.84 -6.27 1.38
C LEU A 35 24.42 -7.69 1.02
N PHE A 36 24.87 -8.21 -0.14
CA PHE A 36 24.57 -9.58 -0.55
C PHE A 36 25.27 -10.62 0.32
N ARG A 37 26.52 -10.37 0.74
CA ARG A 37 27.25 -11.23 1.69
C ARG A 37 26.54 -11.35 3.03
N LYS A 38 25.95 -10.25 3.53
CA LYS A 38 25.19 -10.26 4.80
C LYS A 38 23.83 -10.96 4.68
N LYS A 39 23.25 -11.03 3.48
CA LYS A 39 21.92 -11.60 3.25
C LYS A 39 21.92 -13.10 2.95
N ARG A 40 23.08 -13.70 2.60
CA ARG A 40 23.21 -15.12 2.25
C ARG A 40 24.39 -15.80 2.97
N PRO A 41 24.24 -16.25 4.22
CA PRO A 41 25.22 -17.14 4.83
C PRO A 41 25.16 -18.58 4.28
N ASP A 42 24.01 -19.07 3.79
CA ASP A 42 23.78 -20.52 3.55
C ASP A 42 23.12 -20.91 2.20
N GLU A 43 23.01 -20.01 1.22
CA GLU A 43 22.58 -20.44 -0.12
C GLU A 43 23.77 -20.99 -0.89
N HIS A 44 23.63 -22.24 -1.34
CA HIS A 44 24.60 -22.95 -2.17
C HIS A 44 25.09 -22.04 -3.30
N ARG A 45 26.41 -21.89 -3.41
CA ARG A 45 27.01 -21.24 -4.58
C ARG A 45 26.64 -22.09 -5.79
N ASP A 46 25.63 -21.64 -6.54
CA ASP A 46 25.36 -22.16 -7.88
C ASP A 46 26.69 -22.14 -8.64
N GLY A 47 27.25 -23.33 -8.89
CA GLY A 47 28.54 -23.49 -9.53
C GLY A 47 28.57 -22.80 -10.89
N ASP A 48 29.72 -22.19 -11.20
CA ASP A 48 30.15 -21.62 -12.48
C ASP A 48 29.07 -21.56 -13.58
N LYS A 49 28.13 -20.63 -13.42
CA LYS A 49 27.34 -20.14 -14.56
C LYS A 49 28.30 -19.30 -15.41
N SER A 50 28.40 -19.65 -16.70
CA SER A 50 29.26 -18.97 -17.68
C SER A 50 29.20 -17.45 -17.52
N MET A 51 30.35 -16.77 -17.54
CA MET A 51 30.44 -15.31 -17.41
C MET A 51 29.50 -14.57 -18.37
N ASN A 52 29.25 -15.17 -19.55
CA ASN A 52 28.32 -14.65 -20.55
C ASN A 52 26.83 -14.70 -20.08
N ASP A 53 26.42 -15.73 -19.33
CA ASP A 53 25.06 -15.82 -18.74
C ASP A 53 24.87 -14.77 -17.63
N GLN A 54 25.92 -14.49 -16.85
CA GLN A 54 25.88 -13.46 -15.82
C GLN A 54 25.81 -12.05 -16.42
N GLU A 55 26.60 -11.79 -17.46
CA GLU A 55 26.60 -10.52 -18.18
C GLU A 55 25.26 -10.26 -18.89
N GLN A 56 24.68 -11.27 -19.53
CA GLN A 56 23.35 -11.16 -20.15
C GLN A 56 22.26 -10.85 -19.11
N ARG A 57 22.24 -11.54 -17.97
CA ARG A 57 21.28 -11.25 -16.89
C ARG A 57 21.44 -9.84 -16.34
N TYR A 58 22.68 -9.40 -16.12
CA TYR A 58 22.96 -8.05 -15.68
C TYR A 58 22.45 -7.01 -16.67
N LEU A 59 22.71 -7.21 -17.97
CA LEU A 59 22.21 -6.33 -19.03
C LEU A 59 20.68 -6.29 -19.03
N SER A 60 20.01 -7.45 -18.98
CA SER A 60 18.55 -7.52 -18.87
C SER A 60 18.02 -6.76 -17.66
N SER A 61 18.61 -6.94 -16.47
CA SER A 61 18.22 -6.20 -15.26
C SER A 61 18.48 -4.70 -15.39
N MET A 62 19.53 -4.28 -16.10
CA MET A 62 19.82 -2.86 -16.35
C MET A 62 18.82 -2.24 -17.33
N TYR A 63 18.36 -2.98 -18.34
CA TYR A 63 17.28 -2.55 -19.23
C TYR A 63 15.97 -2.41 -18.45
N GLU A 64 15.60 -3.42 -17.66
CA GLU A 64 14.40 -3.40 -16.83
C GLU A 64 14.43 -2.24 -15.82
N TYR A 65 15.59 -2.00 -15.18
CA TYR A 65 15.76 -0.85 -14.29
C TYR A 65 15.58 0.49 -15.03
N LYS A 66 16.11 0.60 -16.25
CA LYS A 66 15.97 1.81 -17.05
C LYS A 66 14.51 2.04 -17.45
N GLU A 67 13.78 1.00 -17.85
CA GLU A 67 12.35 1.08 -18.15
C GLU A 67 11.56 1.51 -16.92
N LEU A 68 11.75 0.85 -15.78
CA LEU A 68 11.07 1.18 -14.53
C LEU A 68 11.38 2.59 -14.05
N LYS A 69 12.61 3.08 -14.28
CA LYS A 69 13.00 4.45 -13.98
C LYS A 69 12.27 5.45 -14.88
N ASN A 70 12.20 5.19 -16.19
CA ASN A 70 11.48 6.05 -17.12
C ASN A 70 9.98 6.11 -16.76
N GLU A 71 9.37 4.96 -16.45
CA GLU A 71 7.99 4.91 -15.99
C GLU A 71 7.76 5.69 -14.70
N TYR A 72 8.69 5.58 -13.74
CA TYR A 72 8.64 6.36 -12.51
C TYR A 72 8.69 7.86 -12.77
N ASP A 73 9.61 8.30 -13.64
CA ASP A 73 9.78 9.71 -14.00
C ASP A 73 8.51 10.23 -14.72
N ASP A 74 7.94 9.45 -15.64
CA ASP A 74 6.67 9.78 -16.31
C ASP A 74 5.50 9.91 -15.33
N ILE A 75 5.37 8.97 -14.39
CA ILE A 75 4.35 9.00 -13.35
C ILE A 75 4.53 10.24 -12.47
N ASN A 76 5.78 10.56 -12.10
CA ASN A 76 6.08 11.72 -11.26
C ASN A 76 5.78 13.03 -11.98
N ASN A 77 6.15 13.15 -13.26
CA ASN A 77 5.82 14.30 -14.10
C ASN A 77 4.31 14.51 -14.21
N LYS A 78 3.55 13.46 -14.52
CA LYS A 78 2.07 13.52 -14.57
C LYS A 78 1.47 13.93 -13.22
N LYS A 79 1.97 13.39 -12.11
CA LYS A 79 1.53 13.78 -10.76
C LYS A 79 1.80 15.26 -10.49
N GLN A 80 2.95 15.77 -10.92
CA GLN A 80 3.33 17.16 -10.74
C GLN A 80 2.47 18.11 -11.59
N GLU A 81 2.19 17.75 -12.85
CA GLU A 81 1.27 18.48 -13.73
C GLU A 81 -0.13 18.57 -13.11
N ILE A 82 -0.67 17.44 -12.63
CA ILE A 82 -1.97 17.40 -11.97
C ILE A 82 -1.96 18.28 -10.72
N ALA A 83 -0.93 18.17 -9.88
CA ALA A 83 -0.81 18.97 -8.67
C ALA A 83 -0.76 20.48 -8.97
N ASN A 84 -0.02 20.88 -10.01
CA ASN A 84 0.05 22.27 -10.44
C ASN A 84 -1.29 22.77 -10.98
N SER A 85 -1.98 21.99 -11.81
CA SER A 85 -3.32 22.33 -12.31
C SER A 85 -4.33 22.54 -11.16
N TYR A 86 -4.30 21.69 -10.12
CA TYR A 86 -5.17 21.87 -8.96
C TYR A 86 -4.79 23.08 -8.11
N LYS A 87 -3.50 23.44 -8.01
CA LYS A 87 -3.05 24.66 -7.33
C LYS A 87 -3.56 25.91 -8.04
N GLU A 88 -3.46 25.94 -9.37
CA GLU A 88 -3.96 27.05 -10.19
C GLU A 88 -5.48 27.21 -10.04
N LYS A 89 -6.24 26.13 -10.17
CA LYS A 89 -7.70 26.13 -9.96
C LYS A 89 -8.08 26.59 -8.55
N LEU A 90 -7.33 26.17 -7.53
CA LEU A 90 -7.55 26.61 -6.15
C LEU A 90 -7.32 28.11 -6.01
N GLN A 91 -6.27 28.65 -6.61
CA GLN A 91 -5.98 30.07 -6.59
C GLN A 91 -7.05 30.88 -7.30
N GLU A 92 -7.49 30.45 -8.48
CA GLU A 92 -8.59 31.06 -9.22
C GLU A 92 -9.88 31.11 -8.39
N LYS A 93 -10.27 29.97 -7.81
CA LYS A 93 -11.49 29.89 -6.99
C LYS A 93 -11.40 30.71 -5.71
N LYS A 94 -10.23 30.83 -5.10
CA LYS A 94 -10.01 31.75 -3.96
C LYS A 94 -10.20 33.20 -4.38
N GLN A 95 -9.60 33.62 -5.49
CA GLN A 95 -9.74 34.99 -5.98
C GLN A 95 -11.20 35.32 -6.34
N GLU A 96 -11.91 34.37 -6.96
CA GLU A 96 -13.34 34.51 -7.25
C GLU A 96 -14.17 34.65 -5.97
N SER A 97 -13.93 33.77 -4.98
CA SER A 97 -14.59 33.82 -3.68
C SER A 97 -14.33 35.12 -2.93
N ASP A 98 -13.09 35.63 -2.96
CA ASP A 98 -12.71 36.88 -2.29
C ASP A 98 -13.44 38.08 -2.93
N LYS A 99 -13.54 38.12 -4.26
CA LYS A 99 -14.29 39.16 -4.98
C LYS A 99 -15.77 39.12 -4.62
N LEU A 100 -16.40 37.94 -4.71
CA LEU A 100 -17.81 37.76 -4.35
C LEU A 100 -18.09 38.15 -2.89
N TYR A 101 -17.17 37.81 -1.98
CA TYR A 101 -17.29 38.18 -0.57
C TYR A 101 -17.18 39.70 -0.37
N GLN A 102 -16.26 40.38 -1.08
CA GLN A 102 -16.16 41.85 -1.02
C GLN A 102 -17.43 42.54 -1.54
N ASP A 103 -18.01 42.03 -2.63
CA ASP A 103 -19.25 42.59 -3.20
C ASP A 103 -20.44 42.36 -2.27
N PHE A 104 -20.55 41.16 -1.69
CA PHE A 104 -21.55 40.85 -0.67
C PHE A 104 -21.39 41.74 0.57
N TYR A 105 -20.15 41.95 1.04
CA TYR A 105 -19.86 42.81 2.20
C TYR A 105 -20.32 44.25 1.95
N LYS A 106 -20.01 44.83 0.77
CA LYS A 106 -20.47 46.17 0.39
C LYS A 106 -22.00 46.25 0.36
N GLN A 107 -22.65 45.23 -0.19
CA GLN A 107 -24.11 45.18 -0.23
C GLN A 107 -24.71 45.10 1.18
N LYS A 108 -24.14 44.26 2.05
CA LYS A 108 -24.55 44.11 3.46
C LYS A 108 -24.39 45.43 4.22
N GLN A 109 -23.27 46.13 4.02
CA GLN A 109 -23.01 47.44 4.60
C GLN A 109 -24.03 48.47 4.12
N HIS A 110 -24.28 48.55 2.81
CA HIS A 110 -25.23 49.49 2.21
C HIS A 110 -26.66 49.26 2.71
N VAL A 111 -27.13 48.00 2.74
CA VAL A 111 -28.46 47.66 3.26
C VAL A 111 -28.58 48.04 4.74
N THR A 112 -27.54 47.80 5.53
CA THR A 112 -27.56 48.08 6.97
C THR A 112 -27.57 49.57 7.26
N GLN A 113 -26.78 50.38 6.55
CA GLN A 113 -26.78 51.84 6.71
C GLN A 113 -28.13 52.48 6.37
N ASN A 114 -28.80 51.96 5.34
CA ASN A 114 -30.12 52.44 4.91
C ASN A 114 -31.28 51.89 5.78
N ALA A 115 -31.00 50.92 6.67
CA ALA A 115 -32.00 50.39 7.58
C ALA A 115 -32.24 51.37 8.73
N LYS A 116 -33.48 51.86 8.84
CA LYS A 116 -33.90 52.74 9.94
C LYS A 116 -34.37 51.92 11.14
N SER A 117 -33.95 52.30 12.34
CA SER A 117 -34.44 51.67 13.57
C SER A 117 -35.92 51.96 13.79
N SER A 118 -36.75 50.92 13.86
CA SER A 118 -38.20 51.04 14.13
C SER A 118 -38.53 51.73 15.46
N ARG A 119 -37.59 51.80 16.41
CA ARG A 119 -37.79 52.41 17.74
C ARG A 119 -37.21 53.82 17.87
N ALA A 120 -36.18 54.17 17.10
CA ALA A 120 -35.43 55.42 17.27
C ALA A 120 -35.45 56.34 16.04
N GLY A 121 -35.89 55.86 14.87
CA GLY A 121 -35.85 56.61 13.61
C GLY A 121 -34.45 56.95 13.09
N SER A 122 -33.41 56.75 13.91
CA SER A 122 -32.01 56.97 13.56
C SER A 122 -31.46 55.86 12.68
N GLU A 123 -30.52 56.22 11.82
CA GLU A 123 -29.74 55.30 10.98
C GLU A 123 -28.88 54.36 11.84
N PHE A 124 -28.60 53.18 11.30
CA PHE A 124 -27.76 52.19 11.97
C PHE A 124 -26.30 52.66 12.01
N SER A 125 -25.68 52.67 13.20
CA SER A 125 -24.30 53.13 13.34
C SER A 125 -23.30 52.21 12.66
N LEU A 126 -22.43 52.78 11.83
CA LEU A 126 -21.34 52.07 11.15
C LEU A 126 -20.45 51.29 12.13
N LYS A 127 -20.18 51.86 13.30
CA LYS A 127 -19.34 51.26 14.33
C LYS A 127 -19.94 49.97 14.90
N ILE A 128 -21.27 49.93 15.05
CA ILE A 128 -21.97 48.72 15.52
C ILE A 128 -21.97 47.65 14.43
N PHE A 129 -22.11 48.05 13.16
CA PHE A 129 -22.04 47.14 12.02
C PHE A 129 -20.68 46.43 11.95
N GLU A 130 -19.59 47.20 12.00
CA GLU A 130 -18.23 46.65 11.96
C GLU A 130 -17.95 45.70 13.15
N GLN A 131 -18.49 46.01 14.34
CA GLN A 131 -18.38 45.12 15.50
C GLN A 131 -19.11 43.79 15.29
N LEU A 132 -20.34 43.83 14.79
CA LEU A 132 -21.12 42.62 14.51
C LEU A 132 -20.49 41.78 13.40
N GLU A 133 -20.03 42.41 12.32
CA GLU A 133 -19.32 41.73 11.23
C GLU A 133 -18.05 41.04 11.76
N GLY A 134 -17.28 41.73 12.59
CA GLY A 134 -16.08 41.16 13.19
C GLY A 134 -16.37 39.93 14.06
N LEU A 135 -17.52 39.89 14.73
CA LEU A 135 -17.97 38.72 15.51
C LEU A 135 -18.43 37.59 14.60
N GLU A 136 -19.20 37.89 13.56
CA GLU A 136 -19.68 36.92 12.57
C GLU A 136 -18.50 36.26 11.85
N LYS A 137 -17.54 37.05 11.37
CA LYS A 137 -16.32 36.55 10.73
C LYS A 137 -15.53 35.59 11.62
N LYS A 138 -15.36 35.91 12.91
CA LYS A 138 -14.71 35.00 13.87
C LYS A 138 -15.47 33.69 14.04
N LYS A 139 -16.81 33.73 14.04
CA LYS A 139 -17.63 32.52 14.11
C LYS A 139 -17.52 31.70 12.84
N ASP A 140 -17.52 32.34 11.67
CA ASP A 140 -17.33 31.68 10.38
C ASP A 140 -15.96 31.01 10.26
N GLU A 141 -14.90 31.64 10.77
CA GLU A 141 -13.56 31.04 10.83
C GLU A 141 -13.57 29.74 11.66
N ILE A 142 -14.23 29.75 12.83
CA ILE A 142 -14.37 28.56 13.69
C ILE A 142 -15.17 27.46 12.97
N VAL A 143 -16.30 27.80 12.36
CA VAL A 143 -17.14 26.83 11.63
C VAL A 143 -16.37 26.25 10.45
N THR A 144 -15.64 27.08 9.71
CA THR A 144 -14.83 26.64 8.57
C THR A 144 -13.72 25.70 9.02
N ALA A 145 -13.02 26.02 10.11
CA ALA A 145 -11.99 25.14 10.68
C ALA A 145 -12.57 23.79 11.12
N ALA A 146 -13.73 23.79 11.78
CA ALA A 146 -14.40 22.55 12.20
C ALA A 146 -14.84 21.70 11.00
N ARG A 147 -15.38 22.32 9.94
CA ARG A 147 -15.75 21.63 8.70
C ARG A 147 -14.54 21.01 8.00
N LEU A 148 -13.42 21.74 7.92
CA LEU A 148 -12.19 21.22 7.34
C LEU A 148 -11.65 20.02 8.13
N GLU A 149 -11.67 20.08 9.46
CA GLU A 149 -11.25 18.93 10.27
C GLU A 149 -12.20 17.75 10.12
N ASN A 150 -13.51 17.98 10.02
CA ASN A 150 -14.48 16.92 9.74
C ASN A 150 -14.18 16.21 8.41
N ILE A 151 -13.97 16.97 7.33
CA ILE A 151 -13.60 16.43 6.02
C ILE A 151 -12.28 15.64 6.12
N ARG A 152 -11.29 16.16 6.87
CA ARG A 152 -10.01 15.47 7.08
C ARG A 152 -10.19 14.14 7.79
N LEU A 153 -11.00 14.11 8.86
CA LEU A 153 -11.30 12.91 9.62
C LEU A 153 -12.08 11.88 8.78
N GLN A 154 -13.07 12.32 8.00
CA GLN A 154 -13.80 11.45 7.07
C GLN A 154 -12.87 10.83 6.03
N ASN A 155 -11.95 11.61 5.45
CA ASN A 155 -10.94 11.10 4.52
C ASN A 155 -10.00 10.09 5.19
N LYS A 156 -9.59 10.35 6.43
CA LYS A 156 -8.76 9.43 7.20
C LYS A 156 -9.51 8.12 7.49
N LEU A 157 -10.78 8.21 7.90
CA LEU A 157 -11.63 7.05 8.15
C LEU A 157 -11.74 6.18 6.89
N ARG A 158 -12.12 6.77 5.74
CA ARG A 158 -12.22 6.04 4.46
C ARG A 158 -10.92 5.33 4.07
N ARG A 159 -9.76 5.98 4.29
CA ARG A 159 -8.45 5.35 4.03
C ARG A 159 -8.19 4.17 4.96
N GLN A 160 -8.49 4.32 6.25
CA GLN A 160 -8.30 3.25 7.24
C GLN A 160 -9.25 2.08 6.97
N GLU A 161 -10.50 2.33 6.61
CA GLU A 161 -11.46 1.30 6.21
C GLU A 161 -11.01 0.55 4.95
N SER A 162 -10.50 1.26 3.94
CA SER A 162 -9.93 0.63 2.74
C SER A 162 -8.71 -0.24 3.07
N LEU A 163 -7.84 0.22 3.97
CA LEU A 163 -6.69 -0.55 4.42
C LEU A 163 -7.10 -1.78 5.24
N LEU A 164 -8.16 -1.66 6.04
CA LEU A 164 -8.73 -2.78 6.79
C LEU A 164 -9.26 -3.85 5.84
N ARG A 165 -10.06 -3.47 4.83
CA ARG A 165 -10.57 -4.40 3.81
C ARG A 165 -9.43 -5.13 3.08
N GLN A 166 -8.39 -4.40 2.68
CA GLN A 166 -7.19 -4.99 2.06
C GLN A 166 -6.44 -5.96 2.98
N LYS A 167 -6.59 -5.84 4.31
CA LYS A 167 -5.98 -6.78 5.27
C LYS A 167 -6.88 -7.97 5.59
N GLU A 168 -8.19 -7.80 5.47
CA GLU A 168 -9.16 -8.90 5.55
C GLU A 168 -9.05 -9.84 4.33
N GLU A 169 -8.57 -9.31 3.21
CA GLU A 169 -8.11 -10.06 2.04
C GLU A 169 -6.65 -10.53 2.26
N LEU A 170 -6.44 -11.79 2.66
CA LEU A 170 -5.09 -12.35 2.91
C LEU A 170 -4.29 -12.55 1.61
N ALA A 171 -5.01 -12.74 0.49
CA ALA A 171 -4.52 -12.84 -0.88
C ALA A 171 -5.69 -12.48 -1.83
N ASP A 172 -5.40 -12.24 -3.11
CA ASP A 172 -6.41 -11.88 -4.12
C ASP A 172 -7.56 -12.92 -4.14
N GLY A 173 -8.72 -12.55 -3.57
CA GLY A 173 -9.90 -13.41 -3.45
C GLY A 173 -9.95 -14.38 -2.26
N LEU A 174 -9.01 -14.32 -1.30
CA LEU A 174 -9.05 -15.14 -0.07
C LEU A 174 -9.40 -14.28 1.15
N HIS A 175 -10.66 -14.37 1.61
CA HIS A 175 -11.12 -13.67 2.79
C HIS A 175 -10.75 -14.45 4.05
N LEU A 176 -10.47 -13.75 5.16
CA LEU A 176 -10.17 -14.36 6.46
C LEU A 176 -11.25 -15.38 6.89
N ILE A 177 -12.52 -15.09 6.57
CA ILE A 177 -13.66 -15.97 6.86
C ILE A 177 -13.54 -17.30 6.12
N ASP A 178 -13.16 -17.28 4.84
CA ASP A 178 -13.01 -18.50 4.04
C ASP A 178 -11.85 -19.37 4.55
N PHE A 179 -10.77 -18.73 5.01
CA PHE A 179 -9.66 -19.43 5.64
C PHE A 179 -10.07 -20.10 6.96
N GLU A 180 -10.84 -19.41 7.80
CA GLU A 180 -11.38 -19.99 9.04
C GLU A 180 -12.36 -21.14 8.73
N GLN A 181 -13.20 -21.00 7.72
CA GLN A 181 -14.11 -22.07 7.27
C GLN A 181 -13.33 -23.30 6.79
N LEU A 182 -12.31 -23.12 5.94
CA LEU A 182 -11.45 -24.21 5.49
C LEU A 182 -10.76 -24.92 6.66
N LYS A 183 -10.36 -24.18 7.70
CA LYS A 183 -9.76 -24.74 8.91
C LYS A 183 -10.77 -25.61 9.69
N ILE A 184 -12.01 -25.15 9.83
CA ILE A 184 -13.10 -25.91 10.47
C ILE A 184 -13.40 -27.19 9.69
N GLU A 185 -13.49 -27.09 8.36
CA GLU A 185 -13.74 -28.24 7.49
C GLU A 185 -12.61 -29.27 7.60
N ASN A 186 -11.36 -28.82 7.53
CA ASN A 186 -10.21 -29.70 7.66
C ASN A 186 -10.19 -30.43 9.01
N GLN A 187 -10.50 -29.72 10.10
CA GLN A 187 -10.62 -30.34 11.42
C GLN A 187 -11.74 -31.39 11.45
N THR A 188 -12.92 -31.06 10.93
CA THR A 188 -14.06 -31.99 10.84
C THR A 188 -13.72 -33.24 10.03
N TYR A 189 -12.97 -33.10 8.93
CA TYR A 189 -12.53 -34.24 8.13
C TYR A 189 -11.50 -35.11 8.86
N ASN A 190 -10.57 -34.51 9.60
CA ASN A 190 -9.61 -35.26 10.41
C ASN A 190 -10.31 -36.06 11.51
N GLU A 191 -11.27 -35.48 12.21
CA GLU A 191 -12.09 -36.18 13.21
C GLU A 191 -12.80 -37.40 12.60
N LYS A 192 -13.41 -37.25 11.41
CA LYS A 192 -14.03 -38.37 10.68
C LYS A 192 -13.02 -39.45 10.27
N ILE A 193 -11.81 -39.06 9.87
CA ILE A 193 -10.74 -40.02 9.53
C ILE A 193 -10.32 -40.81 10.77
N GLU A 194 -10.18 -40.15 11.92
CA GLU A 194 -9.88 -40.81 13.20
C GLU A 194 -10.98 -41.80 13.60
N GLU A 195 -12.25 -41.41 13.55
CA GLU A 195 -13.38 -42.30 13.82
C GLU A 195 -13.35 -43.56 12.93
N ARG A 196 -13.14 -43.37 11.62
CA ARG A 196 -13.07 -44.50 10.66
C ARG A 196 -11.86 -45.39 10.92
N ASN A 197 -10.73 -44.82 11.29
CA ASN A 197 -9.53 -45.59 11.65
C ASN A 197 -9.77 -46.44 12.91
N GLU A 198 -10.49 -45.92 13.91
CA GLU A 198 -10.87 -46.69 15.09
C GLU A 198 -11.82 -47.83 14.74
N GLU A 199 -12.83 -47.60 13.89
CA GLU A 199 -13.75 -48.63 13.40
C GLU A 199 -12.99 -49.75 12.66
N LEU A 200 -12.06 -49.37 11.77
CA LEU A 200 -11.22 -50.29 11.02
C LEU A 200 -10.36 -51.13 11.97
N LEU A 201 -9.78 -50.51 13.01
CA LEU A 201 -9.03 -51.22 14.04
C LEU A 201 -9.90 -52.22 14.81
N LYS A 202 -11.14 -51.86 15.16
CA LYS A 202 -12.10 -52.76 15.82
C LYS A 202 -12.42 -53.97 14.93
N LEU A 203 -12.62 -53.76 13.64
CA LEU A 203 -12.85 -54.85 12.67
C LEU A 203 -11.64 -55.78 12.53
N ARG A 204 -10.42 -55.23 12.44
CA ARG A 204 -9.18 -56.04 12.41
C ARG A 204 -9.05 -56.92 13.66
N LYS A 205 -9.34 -56.38 14.85
CA LYS A 205 -9.36 -57.16 16.10
C LYS A 205 -10.39 -58.29 16.05
N LYS A 206 -11.61 -58.03 15.55
CA LYS A 206 -12.64 -59.07 15.37
C LYS A 206 -12.18 -60.17 14.41
N ILE A 207 -11.60 -59.81 13.26
CA ILE A 207 -11.06 -60.78 12.29
C ILE A 207 -9.98 -61.66 12.94
N ASN A 208 -9.01 -61.06 13.64
CA ASN A 208 -7.97 -61.80 14.33
C ASN A 208 -8.55 -62.81 15.34
N ASN A 209 -9.54 -62.40 16.13
CA ASN A 209 -10.22 -63.29 17.07
C ASN A 209 -10.93 -64.46 16.35
N ILE A 210 -11.62 -64.18 15.24
CA ILE A 210 -12.29 -65.22 14.45
C ILE A 210 -11.27 -66.21 13.86
N VAL A 211 -10.15 -65.72 13.33
CA VAL A 211 -9.08 -66.57 12.79
C VAL A 211 -8.49 -67.46 13.89
N GLN A 212 -8.24 -66.93 15.09
CA GLN A 212 -7.78 -67.71 16.23
C GLN A 212 -8.77 -68.82 16.60
N VAL A 213 -10.07 -68.49 16.70
CA VAL A 213 -11.12 -69.49 16.99
C VAL A 213 -11.19 -70.56 15.90
N LEU A 214 -11.16 -70.18 14.62
CA LEU A 214 -11.15 -71.13 13.51
C LEU A 214 -9.92 -72.04 13.53
N THR A 215 -8.76 -71.50 13.91
CA THR A 215 -7.51 -72.26 14.04
C THR A 215 -7.66 -73.32 15.15
N HIS A 216 -8.13 -72.93 16.33
CA HIS A 216 -8.37 -73.89 17.43
C HIS A 216 -9.42 -74.96 17.08
N VAL A 217 -10.49 -74.59 16.36
CA VAL A 217 -11.50 -75.56 15.89
C VAL A 217 -10.89 -76.53 14.89
N LYS A 218 -10.07 -76.04 13.94
CA LYS A 218 -9.37 -76.89 12.97
C LYS A 218 -8.40 -77.85 13.65
N GLU A 219 -7.61 -77.38 14.62
CA GLU A 219 -6.68 -78.21 15.41
C GLU A 219 -7.43 -79.31 16.19
N LYS A 220 -8.54 -78.96 16.87
CA LYS A 220 -9.37 -79.94 17.59
C LYS A 220 -9.99 -80.98 16.66
N LEU A 221 -10.50 -80.57 15.50
CA LEU A 221 -11.06 -81.49 14.51
C LEU A 221 -9.99 -82.45 13.96
N GLN A 222 -8.79 -81.95 13.68
CA GLN A 222 -7.67 -82.80 13.25
C GLN A 222 -7.27 -83.81 14.33
N PHE A 223 -7.27 -83.41 15.59
CA PHE A 223 -7.00 -84.32 16.71
C PHE A 223 -8.04 -85.45 16.78
N VAL A 224 -9.33 -85.13 16.72
CA VAL A 224 -10.42 -86.13 16.76
C VAL A 224 -10.42 -87.05 15.53
N GLN A 225 -9.95 -86.59 14.37
CA GLN A 225 -9.84 -87.42 13.16
C GLN A 225 -8.61 -88.32 13.13
N ALA A 226 -7.60 -88.03 13.96
CA ALA A 226 -6.36 -88.79 14.06
C ALA A 226 -6.40 -89.87 15.16
N GLU A 227 -7.44 -89.86 15.99
CA GLU A 227 -7.78 -90.88 17.00
C GLU A 227 -8.71 -91.94 16.40
#